data_AF-A0A384DT44-F1
#
_entry.id   AF-A0A384DT44-F1
#
_cell.length_a   1.000
_cell.length_b   1.000
_cell.length_c   1.000
_cell.angle_alpha   90.00
_cell.angle_beta   90.00
_cell.angle_gamma   90.00
#
_symmetry.space_group_name_H-M   'P 1'
#
loop_
_entity.id
_entity.type
_entity.pdbx_description
1 polymer ?
#
loop_
_entity_poly.entity_id
_entity_poly.type
_entity_poly.pdbx_seq_one_letter_code
_entity_poly.pdbx_strand_id
1 'polypeptide(L)'
;MAAAAAARAVSAGSRLRGLPRTLPLVVILGATGTGKSTLALQLGQRLGGEIVSADSMQPQEMGTERVIDRKVELEKEDRHALHKRLSQVDPEMASRLHPHDKRKVARSLQVFEETGITHSEFLHRQHAEEGGGPLGGPLKFPNLCIFWLHADQTVLDERLDKRVDDMLAAGLLDELRDFHRRYNQKKVAENSQDYQHGIFQSIGFKEFHEYLVTEGKCTPETSNQLLKKGIESLKQVTKRYARKQNRWVKNRFLSRPGPSVPPVYGLDVSDVSKWEESVLEPALEIVQSFVQGHKPAAAPVKMPCSETENKRSYHMCDLCDRIIIGDREWAAHIKSKSHLHQLKKRRRLDLDAVATMESQSVSPDRDKELKEKGSPGQNEKELKSGV
;
A
#
# COMPACT_ATOMS: atom_id res chain seq x y z
N MET A 1 1.02 4.03 8.25
CA MET A 1 0.58 5.43 8.23
C MET A 1 1.61 6.23 9.01
N ALA A 2 1.95 7.43 8.55
CA ALA A 2 2.95 8.25 9.22
C ALA A 2 2.25 8.97 10.39
N ALA A 3 2.79 8.85 11.60
CA ALA A 3 2.38 9.74 12.68
C ALA A 3 2.87 11.13 12.29
N ALA A 4 1.95 12.04 12.02
CA ALA A 4 2.22 13.47 11.93
C ALA A 4 1.80 14.07 13.28
N ALA A 5 2.75 14.59 14.05
CA ALA A 5 2.43 15.53 15.11
C ALA A 5 2.23 16.88 14.43
N ALA A 6 1.00 17.40 14.44
CA ALA A 6 0.70 18.74 13.95
C ALA A 6 0.71 19.70 15.15
N ALA A 7 1.68 20.61 15.18
CA ALA A 7 1.71 21.65 16.21
C ALA A 7 0.74 22.79 15.83
N ARG A 8 -0.32 23.05 16.58
CA ARG A 8 -1.16 24.24 16.41
C ARG A 8 -1.02 25.12 17.65
N ALA A 9 -0.46 26.31 17.53
CA ALA A 9 -0.49 27.29 18.61
C ALA A 9 -1.76 28.14 18.45
N VAL A 10 -2.69 28.08 19.42
CA VAL A 10 -3.79 29.04 19.52
C VAL A 10 -3.46 30.06 20.61
N SER A 11 -3.70 31.32 20.26
CA SER A 11 -3.41 32.53 21.04
C SER A 11 -3.93 32.49 22.48
N ALA A 12 -3.03 32.58 23.45
CA ALA A 12 -3.32 33.20 24.75
C ALA A 12 -2.03 33.76 25.38
N GLY A 13 -2.00 35.07 25.64
CA GLY A 13 -0.96 35.71 26.45
C GLY A 13 -0.33 36.92 25.75
N SER A 14 -0.69 38.11 26.22
CA SER A 14 -0.32 39.43 25.73
C SER A 14 1.18 39.78 25.80
N ARG A 15 2.05 39.09 25.05
CA ARG A 15 3.49 39.42 24.96
C ARG A 15 4.15 39.19 23.59
N LEU A 16 3.42 39.16 22.48
CA LEU A 16 4.04 39.06 21.14
C LEU A 16 3.35 39.99 20.14
N ARG A 17 3.64 41.31 20.21
CA ARG A 17 3.33 42.25 19.12
C ARG A 17 4.47 42.18 18.10
N GLY A 18 4.19 41.74 16.88
CA GLY A 18 5.10 41.87 15.73
C GLY A 18 5.32 40.63 14.86
N LEU A 19 4.76 39.46 15.17
CA LEU A 19 4.94 38.27 14.33
C LEU A 19 3.94 38.23 13.15
N PRO A 20 4.34 37.71 11.97
CA PRO A 20 3.47 37.57 10.82
C PRO A 20 2.23 36.72 11.14
N ARG A 21 1.09 37.06 10.51
CA ARG A 21 -0.28 36.65 10.88
C ARG A 21 -0.62 35.14 10.80
N THR A 22 0.33 34.26 10.49
CA THR A 22 0.09 32.81 10.43
C THR A 22 1.30 32.03 10.94
N LEU A 23 1.17 31.40 12.11
CA LEU A 23 2.18 30.50 12.68
C LEU A 23 2.40 29.28 11.78
N PRO A 24 3.64 28.78 11.64
CA PRO A 24 3.93 27.64 10.79
C PRO A 24 3.34 26.36 11.37
N LEU A 25 2.77 25.52 10.51
CA LEU A 25 2.38 24.17 10.86
C LEU A 25 3.60 23.26 10.73
N VAL A 26 4.07 22.72 11.85
CA VAL A 26 5.17 21.75 11.90
C VAL A 26 4.60 20.35 11.82
N VAL A 27 5.14 19.54 10.91
CA VAL A 27 4.79 18.13 10.70
C VAL A 27 6.02 17.27 10.91
N ILE A 28 5.98 16.39 11.91
CA ILE A 28 7.08 15.47 12.21
C ILE A 28 6.76 14.10 11.62
N LEU A 29 7.51 13.67 10.61
CA LEU A 29 7.43 12.35 9.97
C LEU A 29 8.60 11.46 10.39
N GLY A 30 8.39 10.15 10.33
CA GLY A 30 9.43 9.16 10.60
C GLY A 30 8.86 7.77 10.90
N ALA A 31 9.72 6.77 10.86
CA ALA A 31 9.35 5.41 11.24
C ALA A 31 8.97 5.30 12.72
N THR A 32 8.25 4.26 13.12
CA THR A 32 8.08 3.93 14.53
C THR A 32 9.45 3.74 15.21
N GLY A 33 9.60 4.16 16.47
CA GLY A 33 10.88 4.08 17.20
C GLY A 33 11.90 5.19 16.93
N THR A 34 11.61 6.19 16.09
CA THR A 34 12.56 7.29 15.80
C THR A 34 12.49 8.48 16.75
N GLY A 35 11.68 8.44 17.82
CA GLY A 35 11.57 9.56 18.78
C GLY A 35 10.65 10.72 18.38
N LYS A 36 9.73 10.52 17.42
CA LYS A 36 8.78 11.56 16.96
C LYS A 36 8.03 12.28 18.11
N SER A 37 7.50 11.51 19.07
CA SER A 37 6.77 12.09 20.22
C SER A 37 7.69 12.90 21.13
N THR A 38 8.93 12.45 21.33
CA THR A 38 9.95 13.18 22.09
C THR A 38 10.23 14.55 21.46
N LEU A 39 10.49 14.57 20.14
CA LEU A 39 10.71 15.82 19.43
C LEU A 39 9.48 16.74 19.47
N ALA A 40 8.28 16.19 19.29
CA ALA A 40 7.03 16.96 19.36
C ALA A 40 6.84 17.65 20.73
N LEU A 41 7.11 16.93 21.82
CA LEU A 41 7.03 17.45 23.19
C LEU A 41 8.07 18.55 23.43
N GLN A 42 9.32 18.32 23.03
CA GLN A 42 10.40 19.30 23.21
C GLN A 42 10.15 20.59 22.41
N LEU A 43 9.70 20.47 21.15
CA LEU A 43 9.31 21.62 20.33
C LEU A 43 8.09 22.34 20.92
N GLY A 44 7.06 21.60 21.34
CA GLY A 44 5.86 22.17 21.96
C GLY A 44 6.18 22.97 23.23
N GLN A 45 7.05 22.44 24.09
CA GLN A 45 7.50 23.12 25.31
C GLN A 45 8.32 24.39 25.02
N ARG A 46 9.24 24.35 24.04
CA ARG A 46 10.13 25.48 23.72
C ARG A 46 9.44 26.58 22.90
N LEU A 47 8.47 26.22 22.06
CA LEU A 47 7.83 27.13 21.11
C LEU A 47 6.38 27.49 21.48
N GLY A 48 5.80 26.86 22.50
CA GLY A 48 4.43 27.11 22.94
C GLY A 48 3.36 26.62 21.97
N GLY A 49 3.55 25.43 21.37
CA GLY A 49 2.60 24.81 20.43
C GLY A 49 1.83 23.63 21.00
N GLU A 50 0.59 23.40 20.55
CA GLU A 50 -0.22 22.23 20.93
C GLU A 50 0.05 21.04 20.01
N ILE A 51 0.14 19.84 20.55
CA ILE A 51 0.46 18.63 19.77
C ILE A 51 -0.82 17.91 19.35
N VAL A 52 -1.02 17.75 18.05
CA VAL A 52 -2.10 16.94 17.47
C VAL A 52 -1.53 15.62 16.95
N SER A 53 -2.04 14.49 17.44
CA SER A 53 -1.66 13.16 16.95
C SER A 53 -2.35 12.82 15.62
N ALA A 54 -1.60 12.29 14.66
CA ALA A 54 -2.13 11.71 13.42
C ALA A 54 -1.78 10.22 13.27
N ASP A 55 -1.79 9.47 14.36
CA ASP A 55 -1.73 8.01 14.31
C ASP A 55 -3.14 7.43 14.15
N SER A 56 -3.33 6.60 13.12
CA SER A 56 -4.61 5.96 12.81
C SER A 56 -5.03 4.89 13.82
N MET A 57 -4.12 4.49 14.71
CA MET A 57 -4.31 3.38 15.65
C MET A 57 -4.76 3.82 17.04
N GLN A 58 -4.98 5.11 17.27
CA GLN A 58 -5.58 5.56 18.52
C GLN A 58 -7.05 5.10 18.56
N PRO A 59 -7.50 4.52 19.69
CA PRO A 59 -8.85 4.01 19.79
C PRO A 59 -9.83 5.17 19.61
N GLN A 60 -10.48 5.21 18.45
CA GLN A 60 -11.72 5.94 18.32
C GLN A 60 -12.72 5.17 19.17
N GLU A 61 -13.27 5.81 20.20
CA GLU A 61 -14.47 5.31 20.84
C GLU A 61 -15.48 5.05 19.72
N MET A 62 -15.89 3.78 19.59
CA MET A 62 -16.77 3.32 18.53
C MET A 62 -18.14 3.96 18.71
N GLY A 63 -18.30 5.16 18.16
CA GLY A 63 -19.59 5.81 17.96
C GLY A 63 -20.46 4.90 17.10
N THR A 64 -21.61 4.55 17.63
CA THR A 64 -22.60 3.61 17.10
C THR A 64 -23.39 4.19 15.92
N GLU A 65 -22.71 4.67 14.87
CA GLU A 65 -23.37 4.96 13.60
C GLU A 65 -22.89 3.97 12.54
N ARG A 66 -23.66 2.88 12.41
CA ARG A 66 -23.56 1.93 11.30
C ARG A 66 -24.09 2.62 10.03
N VAL A 67 -23.31 3.53 9.46
CA VAL A 67 -23.46 3.84 8.04
C VAL A 67 -23.09 2.55 7.32
N ILE A 68 -24.05 1.95 6.61
CA ILE A 68 -23.80 0.81 5.73
C ILE A 68 -22.80 1.30 4.69
N ASP A 69 -21.52 1.05 4.92
CA ASP A 69 -20.47 1.51 4.01
C ASP A 69 -20.63 0.69 2.74
N ARG A 70 -21.21 1.30 1.69
CA ARG A 70 -21.42 0.72 0.36
C ARG A 70 -20.16 0.04 -0.17
N LYS A 71 -18.99 0.53 0.24
CA LYS A 71 -17.69 -0.09 0.01
C LYS A 71 -17.58 -1.54 0.52
N VAL A 72 -18.11 -1.85 1.70
CA VAL A 72 -18.07 -3.19 2.30
C VAL A 72 -18.93 -4.17 1.49
N GLU A 73 -20.03 -3.70 0.91
CA GLU A 73 -20.82 -4.51 -0.03
C GLU A 73 -20.04 -4.81 -1.31
N LEU A 74 -19.44 -3.78 -1.91
CA LEU A 74 -18.62 -3.91 -3.11
C LEU A 74 -17.40 -4.83 -2.87
N GLU A 75 -16.78 -4.82 -1.69
CA GLU A 75 -15.64 -5.69 -1.37
C GLU A 75 -16.01 -7.20 -1.37
N LYS A 76 -17.29 -7.55 -1.21
CA LYS A 76 -17.79 -8.94 -1.27
C LYS A 76 -17.88 -9.49 -2.70
N GLU A 77 -17.93 -8.63 -3.71
CA GLU A 77 -17.97 -9.05 -5.12
C GLU A 77 -16.62 -9.66 -5.58
N ASP A 78 -16.67 -10.37 -6.71
CA ASP A 78 -15.45 -10.91 -7.33
C ASP A 78 -14.52 -9.80 -7.82
N ARG A 79 -13.21 -10.03 -7.70
CA ARG A 79 -12.15 -9.07 -8.06
C ARG A 79 -12.22 -8.64 -9.51
N HIS A 80 -12.40 -9.62 -10.41
CA HIS A 80 -12.38 -9.35 -11.84
C HIS A 80 -13.67 -8.67 -12.26
N ALA A 81 -14.80 -9.04 -11.64
CA ALA A 81 -16.07 -8.36 -11.86
C ALA A 81 -15.99 -6.88 -11.46
N LEU A 82 -15.44 -6.57 -10.28
CA LEU A 82 -15.24 -5.19 -9.83
C LEU A 82 -14.32 -4.38 -10.75
N HIS A 83 -13.17 -4.96 -11.14
CA HIS A 83 -12.23 -4.28 -12.02
C HIS A 83 -12.82 -4.06 -13.42
N LYS A 84 -13.59 -5.03 -13.94
CA LYS A 84 -14.32 -4.88 -15.21
C LYS A 84 -15.36 -3.77 -15.14
N ARG A 85 -16.13 -3.69 -14.04
CA ARG A 85 -17.06 -2.57 -13.80
C ARG A 85 -16.31 -1.24 -13.76
N LEU A 86 -15.18 -1.17 -13.07
CA LEU A 86 -14.36 0.04 -13.03
C LEU A 86 -13.83 0.41 -14.41
N SER A 87 -13.42 -0.56 -15.23
CA SER A 87 -12.94 -0.32 -16.61
C SER A 87 -14.02 0.27 -17.52
N GLN A 88 -15.29 -0.09 -17.32
CA GLN A 88 -16.41 0.46 -18.08
C GLN A 88 -16.74 1.90 -17.67
N VAL A 89 -16.56 2.24 -16.39
CA VAL A 89 -16.91 3.54 -15.82
C VAL A 89 -15.75 4.54 -15.91
N ASP A 90 -14.56 4.09 -15.55
CA ASP A 90 -13.33 4.90 -15.41
C ASP A 90 -12.12 4.09 -15.92
N PRO A 91 -11.92 4.01 -17.25
CA PRO A 91 -10.83 3.23 -17.85
C PRO A 91 -9.46 3.76 -17.43
N GLU A 92 -9.35 5.06 -17.17
CA GLU A 92 -8.11 5.67 -16.71
C GLU A 92 -7.72 5.16 -15.31
N MET A 93 -8.64 5.16 -14.34
CA MET A 93 -8.36 4.57 -13.03
C MET A 93 -8.15 3.06 -13.09
N ALA A 94 -8.90 2.35 -13.94
CA ALA A 94 -8.76 0.91 -14.11
C ALA A 94 -7.35 0.53 -14.60
N SER A 95 -6.74 1.34 -15.47
CA SER A 95 -5.35 1.12 -15.92
C SER A 95 -4.31 1.33 -14.81
N ARG A 96 -4.60 2.23 -13.86
CA ARG A 96 -3.70 2.57 -12.74
C ARG A 96 -3.81 1.59 -11.57
N LEU A 97 -4.95 0.95 -11.39
CA LEU A 97 -5.23 0.06 -10.27
C LEU A 97 -5.14 -1.41 -10.69
N HIS A 98 -4.33 -2.18 -9.97
CA HIS A 98 -4.27 -3.62 -10.19
C HIS A 98 -5.59 -4.28 -9.76
N PRO A 99 -6.14 -5.28 -10.49
CA PRO A 99 -7.41 -5.94 -10.12
C PRO A 99 -7.41 -6.57 -8.72
N HIS A 100 -6.24 -6.94 -8.21
CA HIS A 100 -6.08 -7.47 -6.86
C HIS A 100 -6.26 -6.41 -5.75
N ASP A 101 -6.17 -5.11 -6.07
CA ASP A 101 -6.37 -4.01 -5.13
C ASP A 101 -7.88 -3.74 -4.89
N LYS A 102 -8.63 -4.77 -4.48
CA LYS A 102 -10.10 -4.72 -4.25
C LYS A 102 -10.56 -3.44 -3.55
N ARG A 103 -9.90 -3.08 -2.45
CA ARG A 103 -10.28 -1.93 -1.62
C ARG A 103 -10.22 -0.59 -2.37
N LYS A 104 -9.24 -0.43 -3.27
CA LYS A 104 -9.10 0.81 -4.06
C LYS A 104 -10.05 0.83 -5.25
N VAL A 105 -10.27 -0.33 -5.86
CA VAL A 105 -11.26 -0.49 -6.94
C VAL A 105 -12.67 -0.21 -6.40
N ALA A 106 -13.04 -0.85 -5.29
CA ALA A 106 -14.31 -0.61 -4.59
C ALA A 106 -14.48 0.86 -4.18
N ARG A 107 -13.43 1.50 -3.64
CA ARG A 107 -13.50 2.94 -3.31
C ARG A 107 -13.70 3.82 -4.55
N SER A 108 -13.09 3.48 -5.68
CA SER A 108 -13.24 4.27 -6.91
C SER A 108 -14.65 4.13 -7.50
N LEU A 109 -15.22 2.92 -7.45
CA LEU A 109 -16.61 2.69 -7.81
C LEU A 109 -17.57 3.40 -6.85
N GLN A 110 -17.32 3.37 -5.55
CA GLN A 110 -18.11 4.09 -4.55
C GLN A 110 -18.13 5.60 -4.82
N VAL A 111 -16.97 6.21 -5.11
CA VAL A 111 -16.90 7.64 -5.45
C VAL A 111 -17.77 7.96 -6.66
N PHE A 112 -17.75 7.10 -7.69
CA PHE A 112 -18.60 7.28 -8.87
C PHE A 112 -20.09 7.07 -8.55
N GLU A 113 -20.47 6.05 -7.78
CA GLU A 113 -21.87 5.81 -7.38
C GLU A 113 -22.44 6.95 -6.52
N GLU A 114 -21.62 7.56 -5.66
CA GLU A 114 -22.04 8.65 -4.76
C GLU A 114 -22.09 10.02 -5.46
N THR A 115 -21.12 10.30 -6.35
CA THR A 115 -20.96 11.65 -6.93
C THR A 115 -21.37 11.76 -8.39
N GLY A 116 -21.50 10.65 -9.11
CA GLY A 116 -21.69 10.60 -10.56
C GLY A 116 -20.45 10.99 -11.38
N ILE A 117 -19.34 11.36 -10.74
CA ILE A 117 -18.10 11.79 -11.39
C ILE A 117 -17.05 10.68 -11.25
N THR A 118 -16.29 10.43 -12.31
CA THR A 118 -15.23 9.42 -12.26
C THR A 118 -14.12 9.85 -11.29
N HIS A 119 -13.45 8.87 -10.69
CA HIS A 119 -12.41 9.17 -9.69
C HIS A 119 -11.16 9.76 -10.35
N SER A 120 -10.86 9.40 -11.61
CA SER A 120 -9.84 10.07 -12.44
C SER A 120 -10.10 11.56 -12.61
N GLU A 121 -11.33 11.92 -12.97
CA GLU A 121 -11.74 13.31 -13.17
C GLU A 121 -11.64 14.10 -11.86
N PHE A 122 -12.05 13.52 -10.74
CA PHE A 122 -11.91 14.16 -9.42
C PHE A 122 -10.44 14.49 -9.09
N LEU A 123 -9.52 13.55 -9.36
CA LEU A 123 -8.08 13.78 -9.17
C LEU A 123 -7.51 14.81 -10.15
N HIS A 124 -8.00 14.86 -11.40
CA HIS A 124 -7.61 15.87 -12.36
C HIS A 124 -8.01 17.27 -11.91
N ARG A 125 -9.25 17.44 -11.43
CA ARG A 125 -9.72 18.72 -10.87
C ARG A 125 -8.84 19.16 -9.70
N GLN A 126 -8.57 18.27 -8.75
CA GLN A 126 -7.68 18.58 -7.63
C GLN A 126 -6.28 19.01 -8.07
N HIS A 127 -5.69 18.34 -9.07
CA HIS A 127 -4.36 18.72 -9.55
C HIS A 127 -4.37 20.03 -10.35
N ALA A 128 -5.48 20.37 -10.99
CA ALA A 128 -5.64 21.58 -11.81
C ALA A 128 -5.94 22.84 -10.97
N GLU A 129 -6.38 22.69 -9.72
CA GLU A 129 -6.56 23.80 -8.79
C GLU A 129 -5.26 24.59 -8.57
N GLU A 130 -5.37 25.90 -8.33
CA GLU A 130 -4.21 26.76 -8.07
C GLU A 130 -3.46 26.29 -6.81
N GLY A 131 -2.19 25.91 -6.98
CA GLY A 131 -1.39 25.29 -5.92
C GLY A 131 -1.54 23.77 -5.82
N GLY A 132 -2.29 23.14 -6.73
CA GLY A 132 -2.33 21.70 -6.94
C GLY A 132 -1.00 21.14 -7.46
N GLY A 133 -0.79 19.84 -7.27
CA GLY A 133 0.39 19.17 -7.81
C GLY A 133 0.39 17.66 -7.60
N PRO A 134 1.55 16.98 -7.70
CA PRO A 134 1.63 15.51 -7.72
C PRO A 134 1.11 14.79 -6.46
N LEU A 135 0.85 15.54 -5.39
CA LEU A 135 0.33 15.06 -4.12
C LEU A 135 -1.20 15.19 -3.99
N GLY A 136 -1.84 16.02 -4.81
CA GLY A 136 -3.26 16.34 -4.74
C GLY A 136 -3.52 17.84 -4.96
N GLY A 137 -4.62 18.32 -4.39
CA GLY A 137 -4.98 19.74 -4.39
C GLY A 137 -4.05 20.62 -3.54
N PRO A 138 -4.36 21.93 -3.48
CA PRO A 138 -3.55 22.90 -2.76
C PRO A 138 -3.42 22.58 -1.28
N LEU A 139 -2.26 22.94 -0.73
CA LEU A 139 -2.03 22.83 0.71
C LEU A 139 -2.96 23.78 1.45
N LYS A 140 -3.73 23.24 2.40
CA LYS A 140 -4.60 24.04 3.27
C LYS A 140 -3.83 25.07 4.11
N PHE A 141 -2.56 24.80 4.41
CA PHE A 141 -1.69 25.67 5.18
C PHE A 141 -0.44 26.02 4.36
N PRO A 142 -0.19 27.30 4.05
CA PRO A 142 0.92 27.72 3.19
C PRO A 142 2.28 27.67 3.93
N ASN A 143 2.29 27.94 5.23
CA ASN A 143 3.50 27.92 6.06
C ASN A 143 3.67 26.53 6.69
N LEU A 144 4.11 25.54 5.90
CA LEU A 144 4.31 24.17 6.37
C LEU A 144 5.81 23.83 6.46
N CYS A 145 6.23 23.27 7.60
CA CYS A 145 7.56 22.72 7.79
C CYS A 145 7.46 21.21 8.07
N ILE A 146 8.07 20.38 7.21
CA ILE A 146 8.09 18.93 7.40
C ILE A 146 9.47 18.49 7.90
N PHE A 147 9.52 17.88 9.09
CA PHE A 147 10.68 17.15 9.56
C PHE A 147 10.57 15.67 9.21
N TRP A 148 11.65 15.06 8.76
CA TRP A 148 11.75 13.63 8.55
C TRP A 148 12.88 13.06 9.40
N LEU A 149 12.50 12.37 10.48
CA LEU A 149 13.44 11.67 11.35
C LEU A 149 13.82 10.36 10.70
N HIS A 150 15.09 10.23 10.34
CA HIS A 150 15.65 9.01 9.77
C HIS A 150 16.79 8.48 10.61
N ALA A 151 16.95 7.16 10.60
CA ALA A 151 18.00 6.45 11.31
C ALA A 151 18.58 5.41 10.35
N ASP A 152 19.81 4.96 10.61
CA ASP A 152 20.30 3.75 9.96
C ASP A 152 19.39 2.55 10.28
N GLN A 153 19.22 1.67 9.30
CA GLN A 153 18.28 0.56 9.38
C GLN A 153 18.71 -0.46 10.43
N THR A 154 20.02 -0.67 10.63
CA THR A 154 20.54 -1.63 11.60
C THR A 154 20.22 -1.18 13.03
N VAL A 155 20.57 0.06 13.35
CA VAL A 155 20.28 0.71 14.63
C VAL A 155 18.78 0.77 14.89
N LEU A 156 17.97 1.08 13.87
CA LEU A 156 16.52 1.12 14.02
C LEU A 156 15.95 -0.28 14.31
N ASP A 157 16.43 -1.31 13.61
CA ASP A 157 15.96 -2.68 13.81
C ASP A 157 16.27 -3.18 15.24
N GLU A 158 17.44 -2.87 15.78
CA GLU A 158 17.81 -3.18 17.17
C GLU A 158 16.94 -2.43 18.20
N ARG A 159 16.71 -1.13 17.98
CA ARG A 159 15.83 -0.33 18.85
C ARG A 159 14.39 -0.86 18.85
N LEU A 160 13.90 -1.31 17.70
CA LEU A 160 12.57 -1.88 17.59
C LEU A 160 12.45 -3.22 18.30
N ASP A 161 13.48 -4.07 18.24
CA ASP A 161 13.50 -5.32 19.01
C ASP A 161 13.47 -5.04 20.50
N LYS A 162 14.36 -4.16 20.99
CA LYS A 162 14.40 -3.77 22.40
C LYS A 162 13.06 -3.18 22.87
N ARG A 163 12.44 -2.32 22.05
CA ARG A 163 11.12 -1.76 22.36
C ARG A 163 10.04 -2.84 22.51
N VAL A 164 10.06 -3.88 21.67
CA VAL A 164 9.11 -5.00 21.82
C VAL A 164 9.36 -5.74 23.13
N ASP A 165 10.63 -5.94 23.50
CA ASP A 165 10.99 -6.57 24.77
C ASP A 165 10.55 -5.71 25.98
N ASP A 166 10.74 -4.39 25.91
CA ASP A 166 10.26 -3.43 26.91
C ASP A 166 8.71 -3.44 27.01
N MET A 167 8.00 -3.55 25.88
CA MET A 167 6.54 -3.67 25.86
C MET A 167 6.05 -4.96 26.54
N LEU A 168 6.75 -6.08 26.32
CA LEU A 168 6.43 -7.34 27.00
C LEU A 168 6.67 -7.23 28.51
N ALA A 169 7.79 -6.62 28.92
CA ALA A 169 8.09 -6.36 30.32
C ALA A 169 7.05 -5.43 30.99
N ALA A 170 6.48 -4.49 30.23
CA ALA A 170 5.44 -3.59 30.69
C ALA A 170 4.03 -4.21 30.76
N GLY A 171 3.86 -5.48 30.36
CA GLY A 171 2.57 -6.18 30.47
C GLY A 171 1.72 -6.25 29.19
N LEU A 172 2.33 -6.14 28.00
CA LEU A 172 1.60 -6.27 26.72
C LEU A 172 0.75 -7.54 26.63
N LEU A 173 1.22 -8.67 27.19
CA LEU A 173 0.46 -9.92 27.16
C LEU A 173 -0.85 -9.82 27.96
N ASP A 174 -0.83 -9.09 29.07
CA ASP A 174 -2.01 -8.93 29.91
C ASP A 174 -3.03 -8.00 29.25
N GLU A 175 -2.55 -6.94 28.57
CA GLU A 175 -3.41 -6.10 27.71
C GLU A 175 -4.08 -6.90 26.60
N LEU A 176 -3.33 -7.79 25.93
CA LEU A 176 -3.85 -8.63 24.85
C LEU A 176 -4.87 -9.66 25.34
N ARG A 177 -4.63 -10.27 26.52
CA ARG A 177 -5.58 -11.18 27.18
C ARG A 177 -6.87 -10.48 27.55
N ASP A 178 -6.77 -9.30 28.16
CA ASP A 178 -7.94 -8.50 28.55
C ASP A 178 -8.74 -8.08 27.31
N PHE A 179 -8.05 -7.62 26.27
CA PHE A 179 -8.68 -7.30 24.98
C PHE A 179 -9.39 -8.51 24.37
N HIS A 180 -8.74 -9.69 24.36
CA HIS A 180 -9.35 -10.92 23.85
C HIS A 180 -10.59 -11.33 24.64
N ARG A 181 -10.56 -11.20 25.98
CA ARG A 181 -11.69 -11.51 26.85
C ARG A 181 -12.88 -10.59 26.57
N ARG A 182 -12.66 -9.27 26.60
CA ARG A 182 -13.72 -8.27 26.34
C ARG A 182 -14.30 -8.42 24.94
N TYR A 183 -13.46 -8.73 23.96
CA TYR A 183 -13.92 -8.91 22.58
C TYR A 183 -14.71 -10.21 22.39
N ASN A 184 -14.26 -11.33 22.96
CA ASN A 184 -15.01 -12.59 22.90
C ASN A 184 -16.38 -12.47 23.56
N GLN A 185 -16.50 -11.72 24.66
CA GLN A 185 -17.79 -11.42 25.28
C GLN A 185 -18.73 -10.67 24.32
N LYS A 186 -18.23 -9.68 23.57
CA LYS A 186 -19.02 -8.98 22.54
C LYS A 186 -19.34 -9.87 21.32
N LYS A 187 -18.42 -10.74 20.92
CA LYS A 187 -18.60 -11.69 19.80
C LYS A 187 -19.68 -12.72 20.04
N VAL A 188 -19.78 -13.26 21.26
CA VAL A 188 -20.85 -14.23 21.62
C VAL A 188 -22.23 -13.58 21.47
N ALA A 189 -22.32 -12.25 21.64
CA ALA A 189 -23.56 -11.50 21.43
C ALA A 189 -23.85 -11.17 19.95
N GLU A 190 -22.84 -10.95 19.10
CA GLU A 190 -23.02 -10.39 17.75
C GLU A 190 -22.65 -11.31 16.56
N ASN A 191 -22.11 -12.51 16.81
CA ASN A 191 -21.89 -13.58 15.82
C ASN A 191 -21.19 -13.14 14.49
N SER A 192 -20.17 -12.28 14.59
CA SER A 192 -19.42 -11.72 13.46
C SER A 192 -17.91 -11.80 13.68
N GLN A 193 -17.13 -12.12 12.63
CA GLN A 193 -15.67 -12.31 12.67
C GLN A 193 -14.92 -11.40 11.69
N ASP A 194 -15.00 -10.07 11.85
CA ASP A 194 -14.25 -9.15 10.99
C ASP A 194 -12.89 -8.75 11.57
N TYR A 195 -11.87 -9.59 11.36
CA TYR A 195 -10.46 -9.27 11.70
C TYR A 195 -9.77 -8.31 10.71
N GLN A 196 -10.49 -7.89 9.68
CA GLN A 196 -9.95 -7.05 8.61
C GLN A 196 -10.15 -5.55 8.84
N HIS A 197 -10.90 -5.15 9.88
CA HIS A 197 -11.31 -3.76 10.10
C HIS A 197 -10.96 -3.26 11.51
N GLY A 198 -10.80 -1.94 11.63
CA GLY A 198 -10.62 -1.23 12.90
C GLY A 198 -9.39 -1.67 13.70
N ILE A 199 -9.56 -1.76 15.02
CA ILE A 199 -8.51 -2.09 15.99
C ILE A 199 -7.83 -3.42 15.66
N PHE A 200 -8.50 -4.38 14.99
CA PHE A 200 -7.88 -5.64 14.56
C PHE A 200 -6.78 -5.50 13.51
N GLN A 201 -6.59 -4.33 12.91
CA GLN A 201 -5.43 -4.05 12.07
C GLN A 201 -4.17 -3.71 12.89
N SER A 202 -4.27 -3.59 14.22
CA SER A 202 -3.13 -3.33 15.11
C SER A 202 -2.10 -4.44 15.03
N ILE A 203 -0.84 -4.02 14.93
CA ILE A 203 0.33 -4.88 15.11
C ILE A 203 0.36 -5.32 16.58
N GLY A 204 0.43 -6.63 16.83
CA GLY A 204 0.36 -7.23 18.16
C GLY A 204 -0.69 -8.33 18.21
N PHE A 205 -1.97 -7.96 18.07
CA PHE A 205 -3.07 -8.90 18.30
C PHE A 205 -3.09 -10.09 17.32
N LYS A 206 -2.80 -9.84 16.04
CA LYS A 206 -2.80 -10.90 15.00
C LYS A 206 -1.70 -11.92 15.21
N GLU A 207 -0.56 -11.43 15.66
CA GLU A 207 0.64 -12.23 15.89
C GLU A 207 0.47 -13.17 17.10
N PHE A 208 -0.29 -12.75 18.11
CA PHE A 208 -0.61 -13.56 19.30
C PHE A 208 -1.97 -14.27 19.21
N HIS A 209 -2.69 -14.18 18.09
CA HIS A 209 -4.04 -14.77 17.99
C HIS A 209 -4.05 -16.28 18.23
N GLU A 210 -3.12 -17.01 17.62
CA GLU A 210 -2.97 -18.46 17.78
C GLU A 210 -2.69 -18.85 19.24
N TYR A 211 -1.87 -18.06 19.94
CA TYR A 211 -1.56 -18.22 21.36
C TYR A 211 -2.79 -17.97 22.25
N LEU A 212 -3.53 -16.88 22.02
CA LEU A 212 -4.69 -16.49 22.84
C LEU A 212 -5.89 -17.45 22.69
N VAL A 213 -6.05 -18.11 21.54
CA VAL A 213 -7.15 -19.07 21.30
C VAL A 213 -6.86 -20.45 21.88
N THR A 214 -5.57 -20.82 21.95
CA THR A 214 -5.10 -22.12 22.47
C THR A 214 -4.81 -22.10 23.97
N GLU A 215 -4.84 -20.92 24.59
CA GLU A 215 -4.68 -20.73 26.03
C GLU A 215 -5.72 -21.58 26.81
N GLY A 216 -5.22 -22.49 27.66
CA GLY A 216 -6.05 -23.43 28.44
C GLY A 216 -6.42 -24.76 27.75
N LYS A 217 -6.05 -24.96 26.47
CA LYS A 217 -6.36 -26.20 25.71
C LYS A 217 -5.13 -27.05 25.35
N CYS A 218 -3.92 -26.51 25.50
CA CYS A 218 -2.67 -27.15 25.05
C CYS A 218 -1.69 -27.35 26.21
N THR A 219 -0.65 -28.17 25.98
CA THR A 219 0.41 -28.39 26.96
C THR A 219 1.27 -27.11 27.15
N PRO A 220 1.92 -26.95 28.31
CA PRO A 220 2.76 -25.78 28.60
C PRO A 220 3.88 -25.57 27.58
N GLU A 221 4.43 -26.65 27.02
CA GLU A 221 5.53 -26.59 26.04
C GLU A 221 5.05 -26.00 24.71
N THR A 222 3.89 -26.43 24.21
CA THR A 222 3.29 -25.90 22.98
C THR A 222 2.90 -24.44 23.15
N SER A 223 2.38 -24.06 24.32
CA SER A 223 2.04 -22.67 24.65
C SER A 223 3.27 -21.76 24.61
N ASN A 224 4.40 -22.20 25.18
CA ASN A 224 5.66 -21.46 25.14
C ASN A 224 6.23 -21.32 23.72
N GLN A 225 6.08 -22.34 22.87
CA GLN A 225 6.50 -22.26 21.46
C GLN A 225 5.66 -21.24 20.69
N LEU A 226 4.34 -21.23 20.87
CA LEU A 226 3.44 -20.26 20.26
C LEU A 226 3.72 -18.83 20.73
N LEU A 227 4.05 -18.66 22.02
CA LEU A 227 4.46 -17.36 22.56
C LEU A 227 5.73 -16.84 21.88
N LYS A 228 6.78 -17.67 21.79
CA LYS A 228 8.03 -17.30 21.09
C LYS A 228 7.78 -16.95 19.62
N LYS A 229 6.99 -17.76 18.92
CA LYS A 229 6.57 -17.49 17.54
C LYS A 229 5.83 -16.15 17.41
N GLY A 230 4.93 -15.84 18.35
CA GLY A 230 4.20 -14.57 18.40
C GLY A 230 5.14 -13.38 18.57
N ILE A 231 6.11 -13.47 19.48
CA ILE A 231 7.12 -12.41 19.74
C ILE A 231 7.99 -12.18 18.51
N GLU A 232 8.51 -13.24 17.89
CA GLU A 232 9.32 -13.14 16.67
C GLU A 232 8.52 -12.53 15.52
N SER A 233 7.27 -12.96 15.34
CA SER A 233 6.37 -12.39 14.34
C SER A 233 6.11 -10.90 14.60
N LEU A 234 5.88 -10.50 15.86
CA LEU A 234 5.69 -9.11 16.25
C LEU A 234 6.91 -8.25 15.91
N LYS A 235 8.12 -8.72 16.25
CA LYS A 235 9.38 -8.04 15.89
C LYS A 235 9.51 -7.88 14.38
N GLN A 236 9.27 -8.96 13.62
CA GLN A 236 9.34 -8.92 12.16
C GLN A 236 8.33 -7.95 11.53
N VAL A 237 7.06 -7.98 11.97
CA VAL A 237 6.00 -7.11 11.44
C VAL A 237 6.30 -5.65 11.77
N THR A 238 6.82 -5.36 12.97
CA THR A 238 7.24 -4.01 13.38
C THR A 238 8.36 -3.47 12.49
N LYS A 239 9.40 -4.27 12.19
CA LYS A 239 10.47 -3.90 11.24
C LYS A 239 9.93 -3.69 9.82
N ARG A 240 9.07 -4.58 9.34
CA ARG A 240 8.41 -4.43 8.02
C ARG A 240 7.58 -3.15 7.96
N TYR A 241 6.90 -2.80 9.05
CA TYR A 241 6.11 -1.57 9.15
C TYR A 241 7.00 -0.32 9.10
N ALA A 242 8.10 -0.28 9.87
CA ALA A 242 9.08 0.81 9.83
C ALA A 242 9.66 1.00 8.41
N ARG A 243 10.06 -0.08 7.74
CA ARG A 243 10.55 -0.05 6.34
C ARG A 243 9.48 0.46 5.38
N LYS A 244 8.22 0.06 5.57
CA LYS A 244 7.08 0.55 4.76
C LYS A 244 6.85 2.05 4.98
N GLN A 245 6.95 2.55 6.21
CA GLN A 245 6.84 3.99 6.51
C GLN A 245 7.96 4.77 5.83
N ASN A 246 9.22 4.34 5.96
CA ASN A 246 10.35 5.00 5.30
C ASN A 246 10.20 5.00 3.77
N ARG A 247 9.80 3.88 3.16
CA ARG A 247 9.50 3.84 1.72
C ARG A 247 8.36 4.78 1.33
N TRP A 248 7.32 4.89 2.16
CA TRP A 248 6.21 5.79 1.89
C TRP A 248 6.65 7.25 1.94
N VAL A 249 7.40 7.68 2.95
CA VAL A 249 7.92 9.05 3.03
C VAL A 249 8.80 9.37 1.82
N LYS A 250 9.75 8.48 1.49
CA LYS A 250 10.62 8.63 0.31
C LYS A 250 9.80 8.76 -0.98
N ASN A 251 8.90 7.82 -1.25
CA ASN A 251 8.14 7.79 -2.50
C ASN A 251 7.09 8.89 -2.61
N ARG A 252 6.50 9.32 -1.49
CA ARG A 252 5.44 10.34 -1.45
C ARG A 252 6.05 11.73 -1.52
N PHE A 253 6.99 12.07 -0.64
CA PHE A 253 7.49 13.43 -0.49
C PHE A 253 8.82 13.69 -1.21
N LEU A 254 9.74 12.73 -1.24
CA LEU A 254 11.09 12.97 -1.80
C LEU A 254 11.21 12.63 -3.29
N SER A 255 10.51 11.57 -3.75
CA SER A 255 10.59 11.09 -5.14
C SER A 255 9.58 11.74 -6.10
N ARG A 256 8.79 12.72 -5.63
CA ARG A 256 7.83 13.48 -6.44
C ARG A 256 8.00 14.97 -6.18
N PRO A 257 9.12 15.59 -6.57
CA PRO A 257 9.25 17.03 -6.45
C PRO A 257 8.18 17.69 -7.32
N GLY A 258 7.44 18.64 -6.74
CA GLY A 258 6.43 19.43 -7.44
C GLY A 258 6.33 20.80 -6.77
N PRO A 259 5.80 21.82 -7.47
CA PRO A 259 5.74 23.20 -6.97
C PRO A 259 4.95 23.34 -5.66
N SER A 260 4.03 22.41 -5.41
CA SER A 260 3.19 22.36 -4.20
C SER A 260 3.67 21.39 -3.13
N VAL A 261 4.84 20.76 -3.29
CA VAL A 261 5.39 19.85 -2.29
C VAL A 261 6.18 20.64 -1.24
N PRO A 262 5.78 20.59 0.04
CA PRO A 262 6.49 21.29 1.11
C PRO A 262 7.94 20.82 1.24
N PRO A 263 8.87 21.70 1.65
CA PRO A 263 10.24 21.30 1.93
C PRO A 263 10.28 20.29 3.09
N VAL A 264 11.05 19.22 2.89
CA VAL A 264 11.28 18.18 3.89
C VAL A 264 12.71 18.30 4.42
N TYR A 265 12.85 18.47 5.73
CA TYR A 265 14.13 18.57 6.42
C TYR A 265 14.46 17.25 7.11
N GLY A 266 15.60 16.65 6.75
CA GLY A 266 16.06 15.39 7.33
C GLY A 266 16.76 15.63 8.65
N LEU A 267 16.39 14.88 9.68
CA LEU A 267 17.06 14.88 10.98
C LEU A 267 17.55 13.47 11.26
N ASP A 268 18.85 13.33 11.52
CA ASP A 268 19.47 12.03 11.80
C ASP A 268 19.35 11.69 13.29
N VAL A 269 18.71 10.55 13.56
CA VAL A 269 18.48 10.02 14.92
C VAL A 269 19.28 8.74 15.18
N SER A 270 20.30 8.44 14.38
CA SER A 270 21.10 7.22 14.49
C SER A 270 21.86 7.10 15.82
N ASP A 271 22.24 8.21 16.44
CA ASP A 271 22.83 8.23 17.79
C ASP A 271 21.90 8.95 18.77
N VAL A 272 21.47 8.26 19.83
CA VAL A 272 20.61 8.87 20.86
C VAL A 272 21.40 9.83 21.74
N SER A 273 22.71 9.61 21.91
CA SER A 273 23.57 10.42 22.77
C SER A 273 23.72 11.85 22.24
N LYS A 274 23.64 12.00 20.91
CA LYS A 274 23.76 13.29 20.20
C LYS A 274 22.41 13.91 19.85
N TRP A 275 21.33 13.47 20.50
CA TRP A 275 19.97 13.92 20.18
C TRP A 275 19.80 15.45 20.21
N GLU A 276 20.38 16.12 21.20
CA GLU A 276 20.27 17.57 21.34
C GLU A 276 20.87 18.29 20.12
N GLU A 277 22.11 17.94 19.77
CA GLU A 277 22.90 18.55 18.69
C GLU A 277 22.41 18.12 17.29
N SER A 278 22.02 16.86 17.09
CA SER A 278 21.70 16.31 15.76
C SER A 278 20.22 16.47 15.37
N VAL A 279 19.33 16.65 16.35
CA VAL A 279 17.89 16.67 16.13
C VAL A 279 17.26 17.94 16.66
N LEU A 280 17.44 18.25 17.95
CA LEU A 280 16.66 19.28 18.61
C LEU A 280 17.08 20.70 18.21
N GLU A 281 18.38 21.00 18.26
CA GLU A 281 18.93 22.29 17.86
C GLU A 281 18.62 22.62 16.39
N PRO A 282 18.91 21.72 15.41
CA PRO A 282 18.55 21.97 14.01
C PRO A 282 17.05 22.15 13.80
N ALA A 283 16.21 21.37 14.50
CA ALA A 283 14.76 21.50 14.40
C ALA A 283 14.28 22.87 14.90
N LEU A 284 14.82 23.36 16.02
CA LEU A 284 14.48 24.66 16.58
C LEU A 284 14.89 25.81 15.66
N GLU A 285 16.12 25.79 15.14
CA GLU A 285 16.61 26.79 14.21
C GLU A 285 15.74 26.89 12.95
N ILE A 286 15.35 25.73 12.40
CA ILE A 286 14.47 25.67 11.24
C ILE A 286 13.11 26.27 11.58
N VAL A 287 12.45 25.84 12.67
CA VAL A 287 11.12 26.38 13.02
C VAL A 287 11.19 27.87 13.33
N GLN A 288 12.21 28.35 14.04
CA GLN A 288 12.40 29.77 14.33
C GLN A 288 12.57 30.58 13.04
N SER A 289 13.31 30.06 12.06
CA SER A 289 13.44 30.70 10.74
C SER A 289 12.08 30.82 10.04
N PHE A 290 11.27 29.76 10.08
CA PHE A 290 9.90 29.78 9.53
C PHE A 290 8.97 30.75 10.25
N VAL A 291 9.08 30.85 11.59
CA VAL A 291 8.30 31.81 12.40
C VAL A 291 8.69 33.26 12.05
N GLN A 292 9.96 33.52 11.76
CA GLN A 292 10.48 34.83 11.36
C GLN A 292 10.23 35.17 9.88
N GLY A 293 9.77 34.20 9.07
CA GLY A 293 9.56 34.38 7.63
C GLY A 293 10.84 34.28 6.78
N HIS A 294 11.94 33.79 7.36
CA HIS A 294 13.21 33.59 6.66
C HIS A 294 13.33 32.14 6.14
N LYS A 295 14.11 31.96 5.07
CA LYS A 295 14.48 30.62 4.61
C LYS A 295 15.54 30.05 5.57
N PRO A 296 15.35 28.82 6.08
CA PRO A 296 16.33 28.22 6.99
C PRO A 296 17.65 27.92 6.27
N ALA A 297 18.75 27.93 7.03
CA ALA A 297 20.09 27.63 6.51
C ALA A 297 20.24 26.16 6.07
N ALA A 298 19.50 25.24 6.70
CA ALA A 298 19.49 23.84 6.35
C ALA A 298 18.84 23.60 4.98
N ALA A 299 19.51 22.84 4.12
CA ALA A 299 18.95 22.46 2.81
C ALA A 299 17.90 21.35 2.96
N PRO A 300 16.74 21.44 2.28
CA PRO A 300 15.77 20.36 2.28
C PRO A 300 16.34 19.11 1.58
N VAL A 301 15.95 17.94 2.08
CA VAL A 301 16.34 16.65 1.51
C VAL A 301 15.73 16.51 0.13
N LYS A 302 16.59 16.32 -0.88
CA LYS A 302 16.18 16.02 -2.24
C LYS A 302 16.63 14.61 -2.58
N MET A 303 15.74 13.80 -3.14
CA MET A 303 16.12 12.55 -3.78
C MET A 303 16.19 12.75 -5.29
N PRO A 304 17.18 12.15 -5.98
CA PRO A 304 17.20 12.16 -7.44
C PRO A 304 15.91 11.51 -7.97
N CYS A 305 15.18 12.25 -8.79
CA CYS A 305 14.02 11.72 -9.49
C CYS A 305 14.55 10.90 -10.68
N SER A 306 14.31 9.59 -10.67
CA SER A 306 14.50 8.77 -11.86
C SER A 306 13.34 9.07 -12.83
N GLU A 307 13.48 10.09 -13.66
CA GLU A 307 12.44 10.57 -14.60
C GLU A 307 12.11 9.55 -15.71
N THR A 308 12.88 8.48 -15.85
CA THR A 308 12.91 7.63 -17.04
C THR A 308 12.00 6.39 -17.01
N GLU A 309 11.31 6.08 -15.90
CA GLU A 309 10.49 4.85 -15.81
C GLU A 309 9.02 5.16 -15.52
N ASN A 310 8.14 4.77 -16.44
CA ASN A 310 6.70 4.94 -16.26
C ASN A 310 6.18 3.87 -15.29
N LYS A 311 6.09 4.22 -14.00
CA LYS A 311 5.63 3.33 -12.91
C LYS A 311 4.14 2.94 -13.01
N ARG A 312 3.42 3.39 -14.04
CA ARG A 312 1.98 3.23 -14.20
C ARG A 312 1.58 2.60 -15.53
N SER A 313 2.53 2.13 -16.33
CA SER A 313 2.23 1.40 -17.55
C SER A 313 1.55 0.07 -17.22
N TYR A 314 0.56 -0.31 -18.02
CA TYR A 314 -0.20 -1.55 -17.84
C TYR A 314 0.32 -2.59 -18.83
N HIS A 315 0.84 -3.71 -18.32
CA HIS A 315 1.36 -4.81 -19.13
C HIS A 315 0.67 -6.11 -18.75
N MET A 316 0.33 -6.93 -19.74
CA MET A 316 -0.25 -8.26 -19.56
C MET A 316 0.67 -9.31 -20.15
N CYS A 317 1.00 -10.34 -19.37
CA CYS A 317 1.74 -11.49 -19.87
C CYS A 317 0.79 -12.64 -20.19
N ASP A 318 0.54 -12.89 -21.47
CA ASP A 318 -0.32 -13.98 -21.95
C ASP A 318 0.22 -15.38 -21.60
N LEU A 319 1.51 -15.50 -21.32
CA LEU A 319 2.11 -16.79 -20.96
C LEU A 319 1.90 -17.16 -19.50
N CYS A 320 1.85 -16.14 -18.63
CA CYS A 320 1.76 -16.32 -17.19
C CYS A 320 0.37 -15.97 -16.64
N ASP A 321 -0.54 -15.47 -17.47
CA ASP A 321 -1.84 -14.90 -17.09
C ASP A 321 -1.71 -13.92 -15.93
N ARG A 322 -0.73 -13.01 -16.03
CA ARG A 322 -0.41 -12.04 -14.97
C ARG A 322 -0.41 -10.62 -15.52
N ILE A 323 -1.05 -9.74 -14.76
CA ILE A 323 -1.05 -8.29 -14.97
C ILE A 323 0.10 -7.70 -14.17
N ILE A 324 0.87 -6.82 -14.81
CA ILE A 324 2.06 -6.18 -14.25
C ILE A 324 1.98 -4.70 -14.52
N ILE A 325 2.11 -3.90 -13.47
CA ILE A 325 2.05 -2.44 -13.55
C ILE A 325 3.47 -1.89 -13.38
N GLY A 326 3.94 -1.12 -14.36
CA GLY A 326 5.26 -0.49 -14.39
C GLY A 326 6.25 -1.18 -15.33
N ASP A 327 7.01 -0.38 -16.06
CA ASP A 327 7.96 -0.87 -17.08
C ASP A 327 9.11 -1.67 -16.47
N ARG A 328 9.58 -1.26 -15.29
CA ARG A 328 10.67 -1.95 -14.60
C ARG A 328 10.23 -3.30 -14.07
N GLU A 329 9.05 -3.36 -13.47
CA GLU A 329 8.43 -4.60 -12.99
C GLU A 329 8.16 -5.56 -14.14
N TRP A 330 7.73 -5.04 -15.30
CA TRP A 330 7.58 -5.81 -16.54
C TRP A 330 8.91 -6.37 -17.05
N ALA A 331 9.94 -5.53 -17.16
CA ALA A 331 11.28 -5.96 -17.58
C ALA A 331 11.87 -7.02 -16.63
N ALA A 332 11.64 -6.87 -15.32
CA ALA A 332 12.04 -7.86 -14.32
C ALA A 332 11.24 -9.16 -14.46
N HIS A 333 9.95 -9.09 -14.78
CA HIS A 333 9.12 -10.27 -15.00
C HIS A 333 9.56 -11.09 -16.22
N ILE A 334 9.81 -10.45 -17.37
CA ILE A 334 10.28 -11.14 -18.58
C ILE A 334 11.58 -11.90 -18.29
N LYS A 335 12.47 -11.31 -17.48
CA LYS A 335 13.75 -11.93 -17.07
C LYS A 335 13.62 -12.93 -15.92
N SER A 336 12.42 -13.09 -15.34
CA SER A 336 12.23 -13.93 -14.15
C SER A 336 12.30 -15.42 -14.48
N LYS A 337 12.83 -16.21 -13.53
CA LYS A 337 12.89 -17.69 -13.65
C LYS A 337 11.52 -18.32 -13.90
N SER A 338 10.47 -17.75 -13.30
CA SER A 338 9.09 -18.22 -13.47
C SER A 338 8.61 -18.03 -14.90
N HIS A 339 8.84 -16.86 -15.49
CA HIS A 339 8.44 -16.56 -16.88
C HIS A 339 9.24 -17.40 -17.87
N LEU A 340 10.56 -17.49 -17.69
CA LEU A 340 11.43 -18.33 -18.53
C LEU A 340 11.07 -19.82 -18.46
N HIS A 341 10.68 -20.32 -17.28
CA HIS A 341 10.19 -21.69 -17.13
C HIS A 341 8.89 -21.92 -17.90
N GLN A 342 7.95 -20.99 -17.80
CA GLN A 342 6.66 -21.06 -18.49
C GLN A 342 6.83 -20.96 -20.03
N LEU A 343 7.72 -20.10 -20.50
CA LEU A 343 8.16 -20.04 -21.90
C LEU A 343 8.70 -21.38 -22.39
N LYS A 344 9.61 -22.01 -21.61
CA LYS A 344 10.19 -23.30 -21.96
C LYS A 344 9.13 -24.41 -21.98
N LYS A 345 8.19 -24.39 -21.03
CA LYS A 345 7.06 -25.33 -20.97
C LYS A 345 6.16 -25.19 -22.20
N ARG A 346 5.82 -23.96 -22.61
CA ARG A 346 4.99 -23.70 -23.80
C ARG A 346 5.68 -24.20 -25.07
N ARG A 347 6.95 -23.85 -25.28
CA ARG A 347 7.74 -24.33 -26.43
C ARG A 347 7.80 -25.86 -26.51
N ARG A 348 7.91 -26.55 -25.39
CA ARG A 348 7.88 -28.02 -25.36
C ARG A 348 6.51 -28.55 -25.79
N LEU A 349 5.42 -28.00 -25.27
CA LEU A 349 4.06 -28.38 -25.67
C LEU A 349 3.80 -28.11 -27.15
N ASP A 350 4.31 -26.99 -27.67
CA ASP A 350 4.16 -26.64 -29.09
C ASP A 350 4.94 -27.63 -29.98
N LEU A 351 6.16 -28.02 -29.59
CA LEU A 351 6.95 -29.05 -30.28
C LEU A 351 6.29 -30.44 -30.20
N ASP A 352 5.78 -30.82 -29.03
CA ASP A 352 5.06 -32.08 -28.83
C ASP A 352 3.75 -32.10 -29.67
N ALA A 353 3.06 -30.96 -29.80
CA ALA A 353 1.89 -30.81 -30.64
C ALA A 353 2.23 -30.92 -32.14
N VAL A 354 3.31 -30.28 -32.60
CA VAL A 354 3.78 -30.41 -33.99
C VAL A 354 4.16 -31.84 -34.33
N ALA A 355 4.90 -32.53 -33.44
CA ALA A 355 5.25 -33.95 -33.63
C ALA A 355 4.02 -34.88 -33.64
N THR A 356 2.97 -34.53 -32.88
CA THR A 356 1.70 -35.28 -32.89
C THR A 356 0.92 -35.05 -34.20
N MET A 357 0.96 -33.84 -34.77
CA MET A 357 0.32 -33.54 -36.06
C MET A 357 1.06 -34.19 -37.24
N GLU A 358 2.39 -34.24 -37.21
CA GLU A 358 3.19 -34.91 -38.25
C GLU A 358 2.97 -36.44 -38.25
N SER A 359 2.85 -37.06 -37.07
CA SER A 359 2.58 -38.50 -36.93
C SER A 359 1.16 -38.94 -37.31
N GLN A 360 0.19 -38.02 -37.32
CA GLN A 360 -1.17 -38.29 -37.85
C GLN A 360 -1.26 -38.12 -39.37
N SER A 361 -0.30 -37.43 -40.00
CA SER A 361 -0.28 -37.22 -41.46
C SER A 361 0.42 -38.34 -42.24
N VAL A 362 1.04 -39.31 -41.55
CA VAL A 362 1.71 -40.46 -42.17
C VAL A 362 1.03 -41.74 -41.71
N SER A 363 0.04 -42.21 -42.48
CA SER A 363 -0.40 -43.60 -42.47
C SER A 363 -0.58 -44.10 -43.91
N PRO A 364 -0.17 -45.34 -44.24
CA PRO A 364 0.13 -45.76 -45.60
C PRO A 364 -1.05 -46.46 -46.29
N ASP A 365 -1.11 -46.27 -47.62
CA ASP A 365 -1.96 -46.96 -48.59
C ASP A 365 -2.01 -48.49 -48.41
N ARG A 366 -3.22 -49.08 -48.45
CA ARG A 366 -3.47 -50.52 -48.69
C ARG A 366 -4.82 -50.76 -49.39
N ASP A 367 -4.74 -50.76 -50.71
CA ASP A 367 -5.36 -51.62 -51.75
C ASP A 367 -6.66 -52.44 -51.53
N LYS A 368 -7.46 -52.40 -52.62
CA LYS A 368 -8.16 -53.51 -53.33
C LYS A 368 -9.64 -53.88 -53.06
N GLU A 369 -10.40 -53.74 -54.16
CA GLU A 369 -11.42 -54.65 -54.75
C GLU A 369 -12.60 -55.17 -53.92
N LEU A 370 -13.82 -54.78 -54.33
CA LEU A 370 -14.95 -55.71 -54.58
C LEU A 370 -16.01 -55.06 -55.50
N LYS A 371 -16.34 -55.78 -56.58
CA LYS A 371 -17.35 -55.52 -57.63
C LYS A 371 -18.76 -55.96 -57.20
N GLU A 372 -19.74 -55.55 -58.03
CA GLU A 372 -21.18 -55.93 -58.12
C GLU A 372 -22.16 -54.94 -57.46
N LYS A 373 -23.23 -54.43 -58.08
CA LYS A 373 -23.96 -54.71 -59.33
C LYS A 373 -24.93 -53.54 -59.61
N GLY A 374 -25.25 -53.27 -60.88
CA GLY A 374 -26.54 -52.64 -61.26
C GLY A 374 -26.49 -51.51 -62.30
N SER A 375 -26.55 -51.86 -63.59
CA SER A 375 -27.21 -51.04 -64.65
C SER A 375 -28.65 -51.59 -64.85
N PRO A 376 -29.56 -51.07 -65.73
CA PRO A 376 -29.46 -49.95 -66.67
C PRO A 376 -30.73 -49.07 -66.83
N GLY A 377 -30.64 -48.03 -67.66
CA GLY A 377 -31.77 -47.33 -68.32
C GLY A 377 -31.22 -46.22 -69.23
N GLN A 378 -30.76 -46.55 -70.44
CA GLN A 378 -31.47 -46.45 -71.74
C GLN A 378 -31.79 -45.02 -72.24
N ASN A 379 -31.20 -44.73 -73.41
CA ASN A 379 -31.68 -43.89 -74.52
C ASN A 379 -31.67 -42.36 -74.28
N GLU A 380 -31.25 -41.49 -75.21
CA GLU A 380 -31.35 -41.54 -76.67
C GLU A 380 -30.53 -40.39 -77.32
N LYS A 381 -30.07 -40.60 -78.58
CA LYS A 381 -29.76 -39.64 -79.67
C LYS A 381 -28.59 -38.64 -79.48
N GLU A 382 -27.44 -38.84 -80.13
CA GLU A 382 -27.14 -38.49 -81.54
C GLU A 382 -27.51 -37.05 -81.95
N LEU A 383 -26.52 -36.17 -82.19
CA LEU A 383 -26.10 -35.71 -83.53
C LEU A 383 -25.04 -34.57 -83.45
N LYS A 384 -23.97 -34.74 -84.25
CA LYS A 384 -23.18 -33.74 -85.01
C LYS A 384 -22.36 -32.69 -84.25
N SER A 385 -21.01 -32.69 -84.26
CA SER A 385 -20.00 -32.65 -85.34
C SER A 385 -19.67 -31.25 -85.87
N GLY A 386 -18.36 -30.98 -85.94
CA GLY A 386 -17.73 -30.08 -86.92
C GLY A 386 -17.38 -28.71 -86.35
N VAL A 387 -16.20 -28.14 -86.55
CA VAL A 387 -15.09 -28.44 -87.48
C VAL A 387 -13.80 -27.91 -86.86
#